data_AF-A0A125R0A0-F1
#
_entry.id   AF-A0A125R0A0-F1
#
_cell.length_a   1.000
_cell.length_b   1.000
_cell.length_c   1.000
_cell.angle_alpha   90.00
_cell.angle_beta   90.00
_cell.angle_gamma   90.00
#
_symmetry.space_group_name_H-M   'P 1'
#
loop_
_entity.id
_entity.type
_entity.pdbx_description
1 polymer ?
#
loop_
_entity_poly.entity_id
_entity_poly.type
_entity_poly.pdbx_seq_one_letter_code
_entity_poly.pdbx_strand_id
1 'polypeptide(L)'
;MEVGSANRFLLDQSQLQAFQAVERHSQLPEALKTSSENLLLLATLQLSKRSGMNIDLSHFERINVETAEDVGVIAKQLPDGSLELFPSVGDGYGLDEIEGRLGQLDLDERGGVIRIKNNVVILDEQKMSAVREVMNNRRIPAEGVADFIKSPSAFLDASLVNLDLGFSVLRF
;
A
#
# COMPACT_ATOMS: atom_id res chain seq x y z
N MET A 1 -18.75 -0.78 22.20
CA MET A 1 -19.06 0.65 22.30
C MET A 1 -20.57 0.78 22.17
N GLU A 2 -21.22 1.50 23.09
CA GLU A 2 -22.67 1.75 23.07
C GLU A 2 -22.92 3.17 22.53
N VAL A 3 -23.97 3.37 21.75
CA VAL A 3 -24.36 4.68 21.20
C VAL A 3 -25.84 4.97 21.48
N GLY A 4 -26.13 6.24 21.81
CA GLY A 4 -27.47 6.75 22.11
C GLY A 4 -27.67 7.20 23.57
N SER A 5 -28.54 8.19 23.79
CA SER A 5 -28.83 8.75 25.13
C SER A 5 -30.08 8.16 25.79
N ALA A 6 -31.05 7.70 25.01
CA ALA A 6 -32.33 7.17 25.50
C ALA A 6 -32.48 5.64 25.33
N ASN A 7 -31.85 5.07 24.31
CA ASN A 7 -31.79 3.62 24.04
C ASN A 7 -30.35 3.24 23.76
N ARG A 8 -29.92 2.07 24.26
CA ARG A 8 -28.58 1.54 24.04
C ARG A 8 -28.58 0.68 22.79
N PHE A 9 -27.84 1.11 21.78
CA PHE A 9 -27.61 0.33 20.58
C PHE A 9 -26.19 -0.21 20.62
N LEU A 10 -26.05 -1.51 20.32
CA LEU A 10 -24.76 -2.14 20.13
C LEU A 10 -24.33 -1.93 18.68
N LEU A 11 -23.09 -1.51 18.51
CA LEU A 11 -22.46 -1.45 17.20
C LEU A 11 -22.17 -2.86 16.69
N ASP A 12 -22.43 -3.10 15.41
CA ASP A 12 -21.82 -4.23 14.71
C ASP A 12 -20.32 -3.98 14.45
N GLN A 13 -19.62 -4.99 13.93
CA GLN A 13 -18.18 -4.91 13.68
C GLN A 13 -17.80 -3.82 12.68
N SER A 14 -18.59 -3.67 11.61
CA SER A 14 -18.32 -2.68 10.55
C SER A 14 -18.51 -1.25 11.07
N GLN A 15 -19.54 -1.02 11.87
CA GLN A 15 -19.80 0.26 12.51
C GLN A 15 -18.72 0.58 13.54
N LEU A 16 -18.34 -0.38 14.38
CA LEU A 16 -17.29 -0.19 15.37
C LEU A 16 -15.97 0.24 14.71
N GLN A 17 -15.57 -0.43 13.64
CA GLN A 17 -14.37 -0.07 12.87
C GLN A 17 -14.45 1.35 12.31
N ALA A 18 -15.57 1.72 11.69
CA ALA A 18 -15.77 3.06 11.15
C ALA A 18 -15.69 4.15 12.23
N PHE A 19 -16.40 3.96 13.35
CA PHE A 19 -16.41 4.94 14.44
C PHE A 19 -15.03 5.08 15.09
N GLN A 20 -14.33 3.98 15.31
CA GLN A 20 -12.95 4.01 15.82
C GLN A 20 -12.00 4.72 14.86
N ALA A 21 -12.15 4.53 13.55
CA ALA A 21 -11.33 5.21 12.56
C ALA A 21 -11.58 6.73 12.55
N VAL A 22 -12.84 7.16 12.62
CA VAL A 22 -13.20 8.58 12.73
C VAL A 22 -12.69 9.17 14.04
N GLU A 23 -12.86 8.48 15.16
CA GLU A 23 -12.38 8.93 16.47
C GLU A 23 -10.86 9.09 16.45
N ARG A 24 -10.13 8.06 16.02
CA ARG A 24 -8.66 8.10 15.88
C ARG A 24 -8.21 9.28 15.03
N HIS A 25 -8.81 9.46 13.84
CA HIS A 25 -8.44 10.55 12.93
C HIS A 25 -8.78 11.93 13.50
N SER A 26 -9.92 12.06 14.17
CA SER A 26 -10.33 13.33 14.80
C SER A 26 -9.38 13.77 15.91
N GLN A 27 -8.77 12.82 16.61
CA GLN A 27 -7.83 13.04 17.70
C GLN A 27 -6.39 13.29 17.23
N LEU A 28 -6.09 13.12 15.93
CA LEU A 28 -4.76 13.40 15.40
C LEU A 28 -4.43 14.89 15.56
N PRO A 29 -3.23 15.23 16.08
CA PRO A 29 -2.67 16.58 15.99
C PRO A 29 -2.62 17.03 14.52
N GLU A 30 -2.77 18.33 14.28
CA GLU A 30 -2.83 18.86 12.91
C GLU A 30 -1.57 18.55 12.09
N ALA A 31 -0.40 18.54 12.73
CA ALA A 31 0.87 18.14 12.11
C ALA A 31 0.88 16.66 11.63
N LEU A 32 0.02 15.81 12.17
CA LEU A 32 -0.08 14.39 11.85
C LEU A 32 -1.29 14.08 10.95
N LYS A 33 -2.11 15.06 10.57
CA LYS A 33 -3.20 14.89 9.60
C LYS A 33 -2.68 14.89 8.16
N THR A 34 -1.85 13.89 7.86
CA THR A 34 -1.21 13.72 6.55
C THR A 34 -2.21 13.25 5.50
N SER A 35 -1.81 13.29 4.23
CA SER A 35 -2.62 12.72 3.14
C SER A 35 -2.86 11.23 3.33
N SER A 36 -1.84 10.50 3.81
CA SER A 36 -1.91 9.07 4.11
C SER A 36 -2.94 8.77 5.21
N GLU A 37 -2.99 9.59 6.27
CA GLU A 37 -4.00 9.45 7.33
C GLU A 37 -5.43 9.74 6.83
N ASN A 38 -5.59 10.73 5.95
CA ASN A 38 -6.88 11.01 5.32
C ASN A 38 -7.33 9.85 4.42
N LEU A 39 -6.41 9.27 3.64
CA LEU A 39 -6.71 8.13 2.78
C LEU A 39 -7.01 6.88 3.61
N LEU A 40 -6.31 6.64 4.72
CA LEU A 40 -6.58 5.53 5.63
C LEU A 40 -7.97 5.63 6.27
N LEU A 41 -8.36 6.83 6.72
CA LEU A 41 -9.72 7.07 7.19
C LEU A 41 -10.74 6.73 6.10
N LEU A 42 -10.56 7.28 4.90
CA LEU A 42 -11.48 7.05 3.80
C LEU A 42 -11.58 5.57 3.42
N ALA A 43 -10.43 4.90 3.36
CA ALA A 43 -10.33 3.49 3.09
C ALA A 43 -11.09 2.63 4.10
N THR A 44 -10.97 2.98 5.39
CA THR A 44 -11.70 2.29 6.47
C THR A 44 -13.22 2.51 6.35
N LEU A 45 -13.65 3.73 6.02
CA LEU A 45 -15.07 4.03 5.82
C LEU A 45 -15.67 3.27 4.63
N GLN A 46 -14.93 3.17 3.53
CA GLN A 46 -15.36 2.40 2.36
C GLN A 46 -15.40 0.90 2.62
N LEU A 47 -14.41 0.36 3.35
CA LEU A 47 -14.43 -1.05 3.77
C LEU A 47 -15.65 -1.32 4.66
N SER A 48 -15.91 -0.45 5.63
CA SER A 48 -17.08 -0.57 6.53
C SER A 48 -18.39 -0.54 5.75
N LYS A 49 -18.53 0.35 4.75
CA LYS A 49 -19.69 0.38 3.85
C LYS A 49 -19.86 -0.94 3.09
N ARG A 50 -18.79 -1.49 2.50
CA ARG A 50 -18.83 -2.78 1.78
C ARG A 50 -19.16 -3.96 2.70
N SER A 51 -18.80 -3.86 3.97
CA SER A 51 -19.14 -4.84 5.01
C SER A 51 -20.56 -4.69 5.58
N GLY A 52 -21.38 -3.78 5.04
CA GLY A 52 -22.81 -3.65 5.39
C GLY A 52 -23.17 -2.41 6.20
N MET A 53 -22.22 -1.55 6.56
CA MET A 53 -22.53 -0.29 7.23
C MET A 53 -23.34 0.64 6.30
N ASN A 54 -24.51 1.07 6.75
CA ASN A 54 -25.33 2.02 6.02
C ASN A 54 -24.78 3.46 6.18
N ILE A 55 -23.85 3.83 5.32
CA ILE A 55 -23.24 5.17 5.26
C ILE A 55 -23.19 5.66 3.81
N ASP A 56 -23.47 6.94 3.59
CA ASP A 56 -23.29 7.62 2.30
C ASP A 56 -21.93 8.33 2.29
N LEU A 57 -21.06 7.96 1.35
CA LEU A 57 -19.72 8.58 1.18
C LEU A 57 -19.68 9.56 0.00
N SER A 58 -20.82 9.78 -0.65
CA SER A 58 -21.03 10.72 -1.76
C SER A 58 -19.95 10.58 -2.84
N HIS A 59 -19.17 11.63 -3.10
CA HIS A 59 -18.14 11.61 -4.15
C HIS A 59 -17.01 10.62 -3.89
N PHE A 60 -16.80 10.22 -2.64
CA PHE A 60 -15.75 9.29 -2.29
C PHE A 60 -16.10 7.85 -2.65
N GLU A 61 -17.33 7.52 -3.03
CA GLU A 61 -17.70 6.16 -3.47
C GLU A 61 -16.96 5.70 -4.73
N ARG A 62 -16.44 6.64 -5.54
CA ARG A 62 -15.77 6.35 -6.81
C ARG A 62 -14.30 5.96 -6.67
N ILE A 63 -13.76 6.03 -5.46
CA ILE A 63 -12.39 5.60 -5.17
C ILE A 63 -12.43 4.11 -4.90
N ASN A 64 -11.62 3.31 -5.57
CA ASN A 64 -11.53 1.89 -5.25
C ASN A 64 -10.47 1.72 -4.17
N VAL A 65 -10.88 1.38 -2.95
CA VAL A 65 -9.92 0.99 -1.92
C VAL A 65 -9.70 -0.51 -1.97
N GLU A 66 -8.43 -0.90 -1.97
CA GLU A 66 -7.97 -2.28 -1.87
C GLU A 66 -6.85 -2.37 -0.83
N THR A 67 -6.71 -3.54 -0.21
CA THR A 67 -5.54 -3.86 0.61
C THR A 67 -4.63 -4.70 -0.25
N ALA A 68 -3.33 -4.37 -0.30
CA ALA A 68 -2.38 -5.20 -1.01
C ALA A 68 -2.32 -6.59 -0.38
N GLU A 69 -2.52 -7.63 -1.18
CA GLU A 69 -2.38 -9.01 -0.73
C GLU A 69 -0.90 -9.35 -0.52
N ASP A 70 -0.08 -9.04 -1.52
CA ASP A 70 1.37 -9.22 -1.54
C ASP A 70 2.10 -7.99 -2.10
N VAL A 71 3.43 -7.97 -1.99
CA VAL A 71 4.31 -6.99 -2.63
C VAL A 71 5.29 -7.72 -3.55
N GLY A 72 5.27 -7.39 -4.84
CA GLY A 72 6.17 -7.94 -5.85
C GLY A 72 7.35 -7.03 -6.17
N VAL A 73 8.11 -7.35 -7.21
CA VAL A 73 9.27 -6.56 -7.67
C VAL A 73 9.22 -6.36 -9.17
N ILE A 74 9.36 -5.11 -9.60
CA ILE A 74 9.60 -4.74 -10.99
C ILE A 74 11.06 -4.34 -11.13
N ALA A 75 11.78 -4.93 -12.07
CA ALA A 75 13.17 -4.58 -12.37
C ALA A 75 13.29 -3.84 -13.71
N LYS A 76 13.86 -2.63 -13.68
CA LYS A 76 14.17 -1.81 -14.86
C LYS A 76 15.66 -1.90 -15.16
N GLN A 77 16.03 -2.30 -16.37
CA GLN A 77 17.43 -2.27 -16.79
C GLN A 77 17.84 -0.85 -17.18
N LEU A 78 18.97 -0.38 -16.65
CA LEU A 78 19.54 0.92 -16.99
C LEU A 78 20.56 0.80 -18.15
N PRO A 79 20.93 1.92 -18.80
CA PRO A 79 21.85 1.91 -19.95
C PRO A 79 23.25 1.35 -19.67
N ASP A 80 23.69 1.37 -18.40
CA ASP A 80 24.97 0.80 -17.95
C ASP A 80 24.89 -0.73 -17.71
N GLY A 81 23.73 -1.35 -17.97
CA GLY A 81 23.49 -2.78 -17.83
C GLY A 81 23.03 -3.24 -16.44
N SER A 82 23.07 -2.36 -15.45
CA SER A 82 22.57 -2.60 -14.09
C SER A 82 21.03 -2.63 -14.02
N LEU A 83 20.47 -3.07 -12.89
CA LEU A 83 19.03 -3.00 -12.63
C LEU A 83 18.69 -1.98 -11.54
N GLU A 84 17.51 -1.39 -11.68
CA GLU A 84 16.81 -0.63 -10.66
C GLU A 84 15.51 -1.35 -10.30
N LEU A 85 15.28 -1.60 -9.01
CA LEU A 85 14.13 -2.35 -8.51
C LEU A 85 13.05 -1.41 -7.98
N PHE A 86 11.80 -1.79 -8.18
CA PHE A 86 10.63 -1.06 -7.71
C PHE A 86 9.64 -2.03 -7.08
N PRO A 87 9.10 -1.75 -5.89
CA PRO A 87 8.07 -2.60 -5.31
C PRO A 87 6.80 -2.52 -6.15
N SER A 88 6.24 -3.67 -6.51
CA SER A 88 4.90 -3.75 -7.09
C SER A 88 3.88 -3.90 -5.97
N VAL A 89 2.88 -3.01 -5.92
CA VAL A 89 1.88 -2.97 -4.84
C VAL A 89 0.48 -3.05 -5.43
N GLY A 90 -0.31 -4.03 -5.00
CA GLY A 90 -1.61 -4.32 -5.60
C GLY A 90 -1.51 -4.95 -7.00
N ASP A 91 -2.65 -5.23 -7.62
CA ASP A 91 -2.70 -6.01 -8.86
C ASP A 91 -2.69 -5.13 -10.11
N GLY A 92 -1.74 -5.40 -11.00
CA GLY A 92 -1.81 -4.98 -12.40
C GLY A 92 -1.34 -3.55 -12.71
N TYR A 93 -0.68 -2.86 -11.78
CA TYR A 93 -0.08 -1.54 -12.06
C TYR A 93 1.30 -1.68 -12.73
N GLY A 94 1.49 -0.95 -13.83
CA GLY A 94 2.77 -0.87 -14.51
C GLY A 94 3.80 -0.01 -13.77
N LEU A 95 5.07 -0.10 -14.18
CA LEU A 95 6.17 0.67 -13.59
C LEU A 95 5.89 2.18 -13.56
N ASP A 96 5.45 2.75 -14.68
CA ASP A 96 5.19 4.20 -14.79
C ASP A 96 4.11 4.69 -13.81
N GLU A 97 3.18 3.82 -13.44
CA GLU A 97 2.10 4.13 -12.50
C GLU A 97 2.59 4.11 -11.04
N ILE A 98 3.56 3.25 -10.75
CA ILE A 98 4.11 3.05 -9.41
C ILE A 98 5.25 4.04 -9.13
N GLU A 99 6.23 4.15 -10.04
CA GLU A 99 7.48 4.90 -9.82
C GLU A 99 7.21 6.33 -9.35
N GLY A 100 6.28 7.04 -10.00
CA GLY A 100 5.90 8.41 -9.64
C GLY A 100 5.01 8.53 -8.41
N ARG A 101 4.73 7.44 -7.69
CA ARG A 101 3.81 7.39 -6.54
C ARG A 101 4.47 6.84 -5.28
N LEU A 102 5.58 6.12 -5.38
CA LEU A 102 6.32 5.59 -4.23
C LEU A 102 6.74 6.67 -3.22
N GLY A 103 6.98 7.89 -3.67
CA GLY A 103 7.28 9.03 -2.78
C GLY A 103 6.12 9.47 -1.88
N GLN A 104 4.92 8.89 -2.01
CA GLN A 104 3.82 9.07 -1.05
C GLN A 104 4.01 8.24 0.23
N LEU A 105 4.84 7.20 0.17
CA LEU A 105 5.08 6.31 1.29
C LEU A 105 6.16 6.89 2.18
N ASP A 106 5.87 6.97 3.47
CA ASP A 106 6.87 7.17 4.49
C ASP A 106 7.45 5.80 4.87
N LEU A 107 8.73 5.59 4.59
CA LEU A 107 9.38 4.30 4.84
C LEU A 107 9.62 4.05 6.33
N ASP A 108 9.58 5.08 7.18
CA ASP A 108 9.75 4.95 8.63
C ASP A 108 8.44 4.55 9.33
N GLU A 109 7.31 4.64 8.63
CA GLU A 109 6.01 4.26 9.15
C GLU A 109 5.74 2.75 9.09
N ARG A 110 4.88 2.30 10.00
CA ARG A 110 4.45 0.89 10.04
C ARG A 110 3.51 0.59 8.89
N GLY A 111 2.51 1.43 8.64
CA GLY A 111 1.56 1.26 7.54
C GLY A 111 1.77 2.30 6.45
N GLY A 112 1.13 2.08 5.31
CA GLY A 112 1.23 3.00 4.18
C GLY A 112 -0.07 3.05 3.38
N VAL A 113 -0.28 4.17 2.70
CA VAL A 113 -1.35 4.28 1.73
C VAL A 113 -0.79 4.95 0.48
N ILE A 114 -1.02 4.34 -0.67
CA ILE A 114 -0.59 4.85 -1.97
C ILE A 114 -1.79 5.00 -2.88
N ARG A 115 -1.92 6.18 -3.50
CA ARG A 115 -2.95 6.42 -4.51
C ARG A 115 -2.40 6.22 -5.91
N ILE A 116 -2.98 5.27 -6.65
CA ILE A 116 -2.66 4.97 -8.04
C ILE A 116 -3.94 5.14 -8.87
N LYS A 117 -3.99 6.17 -9.73
CA LYS A 117 -5.19 6.58 -10.48
C LYS A 117 -6.41 6.79 -9.56
N ASN A 118 -7.45 5.95 -9.70
CA ASN A 118 -8.66 5.96 -8.88
C ASN A 118 -8.63 4.93 -7.76
N ASN A 119 -7.51 4.23 -7.60
CA ASN A 119 -7.35 3.19 -6.61
C ASN A 119 -6.49 3.72 -5.45
N VAL A 120 -6.84 3.28 -4.24
CA VAL A 120 -6.11 3.55 -3.01
C VAL A 120 -5.72 2.20 -2.44
N VAL A 121 -4.41 1.93 -2.45
CA VAL A 121 -3.85 0.67 -1.96
C VAL A 121 -3.38 0.89 -0.53
N ILE A 122 -3.93 0.12 0.40
CA ILE A 122 -3.51 0.09 1.80
C ILE A 122 -2.40 -0.96 1.95
N LEU A 123 -1.33 -0.58 2.64
CA LEU A 123 -0.22 -1.43 3.02
C LEU A 123 -0.21 -1.56 4.54
N ASP A 124 -0.35 -2.79 5.03
CA ASP A 124 -0.13 -3.10 6.44
C ASP A 124 1.37 -3.12 6.77
N GLU A 125 1.71 -3.44 8.04
CA GLU A 125 3.09 -3.51 8.51
C GLU A 125 3.97 -4.50 7.78
N GLN A 126 3.41 -5.64 7.38
CA GLN A 126 4.12 -6.64 6.61
C GLN A 126 4.40 -6.12 5.19
N LYS A 127 3.41 -5.50 4.55
CA LYS A 127 3.55 -5.01 3.16
C LYS A 127 4.47 -3.79 3.10
N MET A 128 4.43 -2.91 4.11
CA MET A 128 5.43 -1.84 4.23
C MET A 128 6.84 -2.37 4.46
N SER A 129 7.00 -3.48 5.18
CA SER A 129 8.31 -4.13 5.34
C SER A 129 8.85 -4.69 4.03
N ALA A 130 7.99 -5.30 3.22
CA ALA A 130 8.35 -5.73 1.87
C ALA A 130 8.72 -4.55 0.96
N VAL A 131 7.97 -3.44 1.02
CA VAL A 131 8.32 -2.21 0.30
C VAL A 131 9.71 -1.70 0.71
N ARG A 132 9.99 -1.61 2.01
CA ARG A 132 11.30 -1.19 2.52
C ARG A 132 12.42 -2.09 2.03
N GLU A 133 12.21 -3.40 2.02
CA GLU A 133 13.20 -4.38 1.53
C GLU A 133 13.60 -4.10 0.08
N VAL A 134 12.61 -3.89 -0.80
CA VAL A 134 12.87 -3.55 -2.20
C VAL A 134 13.56 -2.19 -2.33
N MET A 135 13.13 -1.19 -1.55
CA MET A 135 13.69 0.16 -1.61
C MET A 135 15.14 0.22 -1.07
N ASN A 136 15.48 -0.59 -0.07
CA ASN A 136 16.84 -0.69 0.47
C ASN A 136 17.79 -1.42 -0.48
N ASN A 137 17.29 -2.40 -1.22
CA ASN A 137 18.04 -3.18 -2.21
C ASN A 137 17.77 -2.72 -3.65
N ARG A 138 17.41 -1.43 -3.82
CA ARG A 138 16.91 -0.86 -5.08
C ARG A 138 17.88 -1.00 -6.27
N ARG A 139 19.17 -1.21 -6.04
CA ARG A 139 20.20 -1.19 -7.09
C ARG A 139 20.92 -2.52 -7.18
N ILE A 140 20.88 -3.15 -8.36
CA ILE A 140 21.70 -4.33 -8.68
C ILE A 140 22.77 -3.93 -9.70
N PRO A 141 24.07 -3.95 -9.36
CA PRO A 141 25.16 -3.64 -10.29
C PRO A 141 25.17 -4.57 -11.51
N ALA A 142 25.71 -4.10 -12.63
CA ALA A 142 25.72 -4.83 -13.91
C ALA A 142 26.34 -6.23 -13.79
N GLU A 143 27.42 -6.36 -13.01
CA GLU A 143 28.10 -7.60 -12.71
C GLU A 143 27.25 -8.59 -11.88
N GLY A 144 26.31 -8.09 -11.06
CA GLY A 144 25.44 -8.90 -10.21
C GLY A 144 24.12 -9.29 -10.86
N VAL A 145 23.81 -8.76 -12.05
CA VAL A 145 22.53 -9.01 -12.72
C VAL A 145 22.32 -10.49 -13.03
N ALA A 146 23.34 -11.18 -13.52
CA ALA A 146 23.23 -12.61 -13.85
C ALA A 146 22.89 -13.46 -12.61
N ASP A 147 23.52 -13.14 -11.48
CA ASP A 147 23.28 -13.83 -10.21
C ASP A 147 21.90 -13.49 -9.64
N PHE A 148 21.47 -12.23 -9.75
CA PHE A 148 20.12 -11.81 -9.35
C PHE A 148 19.04 -12.55 -10.13
N ILE A 149 19.15 -12.63 -11.46
CA ILE A 149 18.18 -13.36 -12.29
C ILE A 149 18.16 -14.85 -11.94
N LYS A 150 19.31 -15.45 -11.63
CA LYS A 150 19.42 -16.87 -11.28
C LYS A 150 18.91 -17.17 -9.87
N SER A 151 19.08 -16.24 -8.94
CA SER A 151 18.76 -16.42 -7.53
C SER A 151 18.31 -15.10 -6.88
N PRO A 152 17.09 -14.61 -7.16
CA PRO A 152 16.63 -13.32 -6.65
C PRO A 152 16.56 -13.29 -5.10
N SER A 153 16.29 -14.43 -4.48
CA SER A 153 16.24 -14.59 -3.02
C SER A 153 17.60 -14.42 -2.31
N ALA A 154 18.70 -14.33 -3.07
CA ALA A 154 20.01 -14.00 -2.50
C ALA A 154 20.18 -12.48 -2.29
N PHE A 155 19.31 -11.67 -2.91
CA PHE A 155 19.35 -10.21 -2.88
C PHE A 155 18.14 -9.59 -2.18
N LEU A 156 17.04 -10.35 -2.10
CA LEU A 156 15.79 -9.92 -1.47
C LEU A 156 15.26 -11.02 -0.55
N ASP A 157 14.69 -10.62 0.58
CA ASP A 157 13.99 -11.57 1.46
C ASP A 157 12.69 -12.10 0.82
N ALA A 158 12.76 -13.34 0.34
CA ALA A 158 11.64 -14.06 -0.27
C ALA A 158 10.48 -14.38 0.70
N SER A 159 10.67 -14.20 2.01
CA SER A 159 9.59 -14.30 2.99
C SER A 159 8.76 -13.02 3.10
N LEU A 160 9.32 -11.89 2.64
CA LEU A 160 8.65 -10.59 2.62
C LEU A 160 8.11 -10.25 1.24
N VAL A 161 8.87 -10.57 0.19
CA VAL A 161 8.61 -10.11 -1.18
C VAL A 161 8.25 -11.28 -2.08
N ASN A 162 7.20 -11.14 -2.87
CA ASN A 162 6.81 -12.11 -3.88
C ASN A 162 7.68 -11.94 -5.13
N LEU A 163 8.67 -12.84 -5.28
CA LEU A 163 9.68 -12.82 -6.34
C LEU A 163 9.19 -13.45 -7.66
N ASP A 164 8.02 -14.08 -7.67
CA ASP A 164 7.41 -14.67 -8.87
C ASP A 164 6.66 -13.62 -9.71
N LEU A 165 6.32 -12.47 -9.11
CA LEU A 165 5.61 -11.35 -9.73
C LEU A 165 6.60 -10.33 -10.32
N GLY A 166 6.89 -10.43 -11.62
CA GLY A 166 7.23 -9.23 -12.43
C GLY A 166 8.60 -9.13 -13.09
N PHE A 167 9.14 -10.17 -13.74
CA PHE A 167 10.20 -9.98 -14.73
C PHE A 167 9.62 -9.41 -16.04
N SER A 168 9.66 -8.10 -16.21
CA SER A 168 9.54 -7.45 -17.52
C SER A 168 10.76 -6.59 -17.76
N VAL A 169 11.77 -7.13 -18.45
CA VAL A 169 12.86 -6.30 -18.97
C VAL A 169 12.28 -5.46 -20.11
N LEU A 170 11.83 -4.25 -19.79
CA LEU A 170 11.54 -3.24 -20.80
C LEU A 170 12.87 -2.81 -21.41
N ARG A 171 13.22 -3.42 -22.55
CA ARG A 171 14.31 -2.93 -23.40
C ARG A 171 13.79 -1.69 -24.13
N PHE A 172 14.48 -0.56 -23.97
CA PHE A 172 14.37 0.58 -24.87
C PHE A 172 15.30 0.37 -26.07
#